data_AF-A0A1A3S3I2-F1
#
_entry.id   AF-A0A1A3S3I2-F1
#
_cell.length_a   1.000
_cell.length_b   1.000
_cell.length_c   1.000
_cell.angle_alpha   90.00
_cell.angle_beta   90.00
_cell.angle_gamma   90.00
#
_symmetry.space_group_name_H-M   'P 1'
#
loop_
_entity.id
_entity.type
_entity.pdbx_description
1 polymer ?
#
loop_
_entity_poly.entity_id
_entity_poly.type
_entity_poly.pdbx_seq_one_letter_code
_entity_poly.pdbx_strand_id
1 'polypeptide(L)'
;MLDYGMFPPEFNSARIYSGPGSGSYVAAASAWNAIAAELQSAALSYQTVITQLSSEEWTGTASAAMAQAATPYAEWLSTTAAQAELTATQAQAAAAAYETALASSVAPPLIAANRMQSQQLQATNVLGQNTPLIMQLEAQYGEFWAQDAAAMSTYAAQSTTLTKSMTTIQPAPKVTNDAGTANQANAVTNATANSTATNTSKIVSNAATNTTNATTNATTQATQAATDPLTELWFLLTGQTVLPTNLGTAVNGYAPFAGLFYNTEGLPYFSIGMGNNFVA
;
A
#
# COMPACT_ATOMS: atom_id res chain seq x y z
N MET A 1 -7.95 43.33 -6.41
CA MET A 1 -9.39 43.41 -6.12
C MET A 1 -10.01 44.32 -7.15
N LEU A 2 -11.23 44.01 -7.62
CA LEU A 2 -11.99 44.92 -8.45
C LEU A 2 -12.39 46.13 -7.59
N ASP A 3 -12.16 47.35 -8.08
CA ASP A 3 -12.63 48.56 -7.40
C ASP A 3 -14.04 48.88 -7.90
N TYR A 4 -15.06 48.57 -7.09
CA TYR A 4 -16.46 48.82 -7.44
C TYR A 4 -16.83 50.30 -7.42
N GLY A 5 -15.97 51.16 -6.86
CA GLY A 5 -16.12 52.62 -6.88
C GLY A 5 -15.93 53.20 -8.28
N MET A 6 -15.30 52.49 -9.22
CA MET A 6 -15.13 52.99 -10.59
C MET A 6 -16.40 52.88 -11.45
N PHE A 7 -17.38 52.07 -11.03
CA PHE A 7 -18.60 51.83 -11.79
C PHE A 7 -19.76 52.67 -11.24
N PRO A 8 -20.56 53.31 -12.12
CA PRO A 8 -21.72 54.06 -11.69
C PRO A 8 -22.79 53.14 -11.09
N PRO A 9 -23.70 53.67 -10.26
CA PRO A 9 -24.74 52.89 -9.60
C PRO A 9 -25.63 52.11 -10.58
N GLU A 10 -25.92 52.62 -11.78
CA GLU A 10 -26.69 51.90 -12.80
C GLU A 10 -26.06 50.54 -13.14
N PHE A 11 -24.73 50.47 -13.13
CA PHE A 11 -24.00 49.25 -13.47
C PHE A 11 -23.94 48.26 -12.31
N ASN A 12 -23.60 48.72 -11.11
CA ASN A 12 -23.51 47.88 -9.93
C ASN A 12 -24.90 47.33 -9.56
N SER A 13 -25.92 48.19 -9.51
CA SER A 13 -27.32 47.81 -9.31
C SER A 13 -27.81 46.85 -10.40
N ALA A 14 -27.65 47.16 -11.69
CA ALA A 14 -28.17 46.30 -12.75
C ALA A 14 -27.59 44.88 -12.66
N ARG A 15 -26.31 44.74 -12.29
CA ARG A 15 -25.66 43.42 -12.16
C ARG A 15 -26.25 42.58 -11.04
N ILE A 16 -26.43 43.15 -9.84
CA ILE A 16 -26.92 42.37 -8.69
C ILE A 16 -28.41 42.02 -8.80
N TYR A 17 -29.22 42.92 -9.38
CA TYR A 17 -30.64 42.70 -9.64
C TYR A 17 -30.90 41.81 -10.87
N SER A 18 -29.90 41.63 -11.74
CA SER A 18 -29.97 40.68 -12.84
C SER A 18 -29.60 39.27 -12.39
N GLY A 19 -30.31 38.26 -12.89
CA GLY A 19 -29.93 36.85 -12.70
C GLY A 19 -30.99 36.02 -11.98
N PRO A 20 -30.70 34.72 -11.77
CA PRO A 20 -31.66 33.76 -11.24
C PRO A 20 -31.81 33.78 -9.70
N GLY A 21 -31.06 34.63 -8.99
CA GLY A 21 -31.06 34.70 -7.53
C GLY A 21 -30.23 33.60 -6.84
N SER A 22 -30.35 33.51 -5.52
CA SER A 22 -29.55 32.61 -4.67
C SER A 22 -30.08 31.19 -4.53
N GLY A 23 -31.23 30.87 -5.14
CA GLY A 23 -31.92 29.58 -4.93
C GLY A 23 -31.07 28.35 -5.27
N SER A 24 -30.18 28.44 -6.26
CA SER A 24 -29.25 27.35 -6.61
C SER A 24 -28.24 27.06 -5.49
N TYR A 25 -27.80 28.06 -4.74
CA TYR A 25 -26.92 27.87 -3.58
C TYR A 25 -27.64 27.17 -2.43
N VAL A 26 -28.91 27.51 -2.20
CA VAL A 26 -29.74 26.84 -1.17
C VAL A 26 -29.98 25.37 -1.55
N ALA A 27 -30.28 25.10 -2.81
CA ALA A 27 -30.42 23.73 -3.32
C ALA A 27 -29.09 22.96 -3.18
N ALA A 28 -27.97 23.56 -3.57
CA ALA A 28 -26.65 22.95 -3.42
C ALA A 28 -26.34 22.64 -1.95
N ALA A 29 -26.65 23.54 -1.01
CA ALA A 29 -26.46 23.30 0.41
C ALA A 29 -27.24 22.06 0.90
N SER A 30 -28.49 21.91 0.46
CA SER A 30 -29.29 20.73 0.81
C SER A 30 -28.69 19.43 0.27
N ALA A 31 -28.18 19.45 -0.97
CA ALA A 31 -27.54 18.29 -1.59
C ALA A 31 -26.23 17.91 -0.89
N TRP A 32 -25.42 18.89 -0.51
CA TRP A 32 -24.18 18.65 0.25
C TRP A 32 -24.45 18.08 1.64
N ASN A 33 -25.49 18.55 2.33
CA ASN A 33 -25.92 17.96 3.61
C ASN A 33 -26.39 16.50 3.45
N ALA A 34 -27.10 16.19 2.37
CA ALA A 34 -27.50 14.81 2.09
C ALA A 34 -26.29 13.91 1.85
N ILE A 35 -25.30 14.37 1.05
CA ILE A 35 -24.04 13.64 0.82
C ILE A 35 -23.27 13.44 2.13
N ALA A 36 -23.21 14.46 3.00
CA ALA A 36 -22.57 14.33 4.30
C ALA A 36 -23.22 13.24 5.16
N ALA A 37 -24.55 13.21 5.22
CA ALA A 37 -25.28 12.19 5.97
C ALA A 37 -25.03 10.77 5.43
N GLU A 38 -25.03 10.60 4.11
CA GLU A 38 -24.72 9.31 3.47
C GLU A 38 -23.28 8.86 3.74
N LEU A 39 -22.31 9.78 3.66
CA LEU A 39 -20.90 9.48 3.97
C LEU A 39 -20.71 9.10 5.43
N GLN A 40 -21.39 9.78 6.36
CA GLN A 40 -21.34 9.46 7.78
C GLN A 40 -21.99 8.10 8.09
N SER A 41 -23.13 7.80 7.45
CA SER A 41 -23.78 6.49 7.53
C SER A 41 -22.86 5.38 7.01
N ALA A 42 -22.22 5.60 5.85
CA ALA A 42 -21.24 4.67 5.31
C ALA A 42 -20.05 4.47 6.27
N ALA A 43 -19.50 5.55 6.85
CA ALA A 43 -18.41 5.46 7.81
C ALA A 43 -18.77 4.59 9.02
N LEU A 44 -19.97 4.76 9.58
CA LEU A 44 -20.47 3.94 10.70
C LEU A 44 -20.65 2.47 10.32
N SER A 45 -21.14 2.20 9.10
CA SER A 45 -21.25 0.84 8.57
C SER A 45 -19.87 0.19 8.43
N TYR A 46 -18.87 0.91 7.90
CA TYR A 46 -17.49 0.42 7.81
C TYR A 46 -16.90 0.14 9.18
N GLN A 47 -17.09 1.05 10.14
CA GLN A 47 -16.61 0.86 11.51
C GLN A 47 -17.21 -0.38 12.17
N THR A 48 -18.50 -0.64 11.92
CA THR A 48 -19.18 -1.85 12.41
C THR A 48 -18.52 -3.11 11.87
N VAL A 49 -18.30 -3.19 10.55
CA VAL A 49 -17.63 -4.34 9.91
C VAL A 49 -16.19 -4.52 10.40
N ILE A 50 -15.44 -3.41 10.58
CA ILE A 50 -14.08 -3.44 11.12
C ILE A 50 -14.08 -4.02 12.55
N THR A 51 -15.04 -3.60 13.39
CA THR A 51 -15.19 -4.14 14.75
C THR A 51 -15.49 -5.64 14.72
N GLN A 52 -16.40 -6.10 13.85
CA GLN A 52 -16.72 -7.52 13.69
C GLN A 52 -15.49 -8.35 13.29
N LEU A 53 -14.71 -7.88 12.31
CA LEU A 53 -13.45 -8.52 11.90
C LEU A 53 -12.42 -8.65 13.03
N SER A 54 -12.47 -7.76 14.03
CA SER A 54 -11.53 -7.75 15.16
C SER A 54 -12.01 -8.48 16.42
N SER A 55 -13.30 -8.81 16.51
CA SER A 55 -13.92 -9.26 17.78
C SER A 55 -14.78 -10.53 17.69
N GLU A 56 -15.17 -10.98 16.49
CA GLU A 56 -16.05 -12.14 16.29
C GLU A 56 -15.28 -13.41 15.88
N GLU A 57 -15.98 -14.42 15.36
CA GLU A 57 -15.54 -15.81 15.19
C GLU A 57 -14.31 -16.00 14.27
N TRP A 58 -14.00 -15.02 13.41
CA TRP A 58 -12.82 -15.04 12.54
C TRP A 58 -11.65 -14.23 13.13
N THR A 59 -11.00 -14.80 14.14
CA THR A 59 -9.82 -14.20 14.79
C THR A 59 -8.51 -14.73 14.21
N GLY A 60 -7.56 -13.84 13.91
CA GLY A 60 -6.22 -14.23 13.43
C GLY A 60 -5.44 -13.07 12.82
N THR A 61 -4.20 -13.33 12.39
CA THR A 61 -3.33 -12.32 11.76
C THR A 61 -3.92 -11.77 10.46
N ALA A 62 -4.67 -12.58 9.72
CA ALA A 62 -5.33 -12.17 8.49
C ALA A 62 -6.49 -11.18 8.72
N SER A 63 -7.37 -11.45 9.68
CA SER A 63 -8.49 -10.54 9.99
C SER A 63 -8.00 -9.24 10.62
N ALA A 64 -6.97 -9.30 11.47
CA ALA A 64 -6.29 -8.11 12.00
C ALA A 64 -5.65 -7.25 10.88
N ALA A 65 -5.03 -7.88 9.88
CA ALA A 65 -4.47 -7.18 8.73
C ALA A 65 -5.54 -6.50 7.85
N MET A 66 -6.69 -7.16 7.63
CA MET A 66 -7.82 -6.57 6.91
C MET A 66 -8.42 -5.38 7.66
N ALA A 67 -8.62 -5.52 8.99
CA ALA A 67 -9.11 -4.43 9.82
C ALA A 67 -8.19 -3.21 9.73
N GLN A 68 -6.87 -3.39 9.89
CA GLN A 68 -5.90 -2.29 9.74
C GLN A 68 -5.92 -1.64 8.35
N ALA A 69 -6.08 -2.42 7.29
CA ALA A 69 -6.10 -1.89 5.93
C ALA A 69 -7.37 -1.07 5.62
N ALA A 70 -8.51 -1.42 6.25
CA ALA A 70 -9.79 -0.74 6.04
C ALA A 70 -9.97 0.53 6.89
N THR A 71 -9.33 0.62 8.07
CA THR A 71 -9.47 1.76 9.00
C THR A 71 -9.24 3.13 8.35
N PRO A 72 -8.17 3.37 7.55
CA PRO A 72 -7.94 4.68 6.94
C PRO A 72 -9.07 5.11 5.99
N TYR A 73 -9.77 4.15 5.37
CA TYR A 73 -10.89 4.45 4.49
C TYR A 73 -12.13 4.89 5.28
N ALA A 74 -12.42 4.26 6.42
CA ALA A 74 -13.51 4.67 7.31
C ALA A 74 -13.26 6.07 7.92
N GLU A 75 -12.00 6.37 8.27
CA GLU A 75 -11.59 7.70 8.71
C GLU A 75 -11.72 8.74 7.60
N TRP A 76 -11.32 8.39 6.37
CA TRP A 76 -11.50 9.23 5.19
C TRP A 76 -12.98 9.54 4.92
N LEU A 77 -13.88 8.56 5.03
CA LEU A 77 -15.32 8.77 4.88
C LEU A 77 -15.83 9.79 5.91
N SER A 78 -15.47 9.62 7.18
CA SER A 78 -15.88 10.54 8.27
C SER A 78 -15.34 11.96 8.05
N THR A 79 -14.07 12.08 7.65
CA THR A 79 -13.44 13.37 7.36
C THR A 79 -14.10 14.05 6.15
N THR A 80 -14.41 13.28 5.12
CA THR A 80 -15.08 13.78 3.90
C THR A 80 -16.52 14.18 4.19
N ALA A 81 -17.22 13.48 5.09
CA ALA A 81 -18.55 13.87 5.56
C ALA A 81 -18.52 15.27 6.20
N ALA A 82 -17.58 15.51 7.13
CA ALA A 82 -17.42 16.84 7.74
C ALA A 82 -17.06 17.94 6.72
N GLN A 83 -16.25 17.63 5.70
CA GLN A 83 -15.95 18.57 4.61
C GLN A 83 -17.17 18.87 3.73
N ALA A 84 -18.06 17.89 3.53
CA ALA A 84 -19.33 18.08 2.85
C ALA A 84 -20.30 18.97 3.66
N GLU A 85 -20.39 18.79 4.99
CA GLU A 85 -21.18 19.68 5.87
C GLU A 85 -20.66 21.12 5.85
N LEU A 86 -19.33 21.29 5.89
CA LEU A 86 -18.71 22.60 5.74
C LEU A 86 -19.11 23.22 4.39
N THR A 87 -19.04 22.44 3.31
CA THR A 87 -19.43 22.91 1.97
C THR A 87 -20.89 23.36 1.91
N ALA A 88 -21.80 22.63 2.55
CA ALA A 88 -23.20 23.03 2.67
C ALA A 88 -23.35 24.36 3.42
N THR A 89 -22.65 24.52 4.53
CA THR A 89 -22.64 25.77 5.32
C THR A 89 -22.14 26.96 4.49
N GLN A 90 -21.07 26.76 3.71
CA GLN A 90 -20.52 27.80 2.84
C GLN A 90 -21.47 28.17 1.70
N ALA A 91 -22.20 27.21 1.14
CA ALA A 91 -23.22 27.49 0.14
C ALA A 91 -24.39 28.31 0.73
N GLN A 92 -24.84 28.01 1.95
CA GLN A 92 -25.84 28.85 2.64
C GLN A 92 -25.33 30.26 2.92
N ALA A 93 -24.08 30.38 3.38
CA ALA A 93 -23.47 31.68 3.62
C ALA A 93 -23.30 32.49 2.32
N ALA A 94 -23.00 31.83 1.20
CA ALA A 94 -22.93 32.48 -0.12
C ALA A 94 -24.31 33.01 -0.56
N ALA A 95 -25.38 32.23 -0.33
CA ALA A 95 -26.75 32.68 -0.57
C ALA A 95 -27.08 33.91 0.29
N ALA A 96 -26.79 33.86 1.59
CA ALA A 96 -27.03 34.98 2.50
C ALA A 96 -26.23 36.24 2.12
N ALA A 97 -24.98 36.08 1.68
CA ALA A 97 -24.15 37.19 1.21
C ALA A 97 -24.73 37.84 -0.04
N TYR A 98 -25.27 37.06 -0.98
CA TYR A 98 -25.96 37.58 -2.16
C TYR A 98 -27.22 38.36 -1.76
N GLU A 99 -28.09 37.80 -0.91
CA GLU A 99 -29.33 38.47 -0.49
C GLU A 99 -29.04 39.77 0.29
N THR A 100 -27.99 39.76 1.11
CA THR A 100 -27.54 40.97 1.82
C THR A 100 -27.06 42.04 0.85
N ALA A 101 -26.30 41.64 -0.18
CA ALA A 101 -25.82 42.55 -1.21
C ALA A 101 -26.97 43.14 -2.03
N LEU A 102 -27.93 42.29 -2.42
CA LEU A 102 -29.14 42.70 -3.14
C LEU A 102 -29.97 43.69 -2.32
N ALA A 103 -30.20 43.41 -1.04
CA ALA A 103 -30.96 44.28 -0.14
C ALA A 103 -30.23 45.60 0.18
N SER A 104 -28.90 45.61 0.13
CA SER A 104 -28.09 46.81 0.39
C SER A 104 -27.89 47.67 -0.85
N SER A 105 -28.08 47.11 -2.05
CA SER A 105 -27.95 47.83 -3.32
C SER A 105 -29.19 48.65 -3.65
N VAL A 106 -28.96 49.78 -4.33
CA VAL A 106 -30.03 50.69 -4.73
C VAL A 106 -30.88 50.03 -5.83
N ALA A 107 -32.20 50.18 -5.78
CA ALA A 107 -33.04 49.63 -6.82
C ALA A 107 -32.87 50.44 -8.13
N PRO A 108 -32.69 49.80 -9.31
CA PRO A 108 -32.52 50.51 -10.58
C PRO A 108 -33.58 51.58 -10.90
N PRO A 109 -34.89 51.40 -10.57
CA PRO A 109 -35.88 52.44 -10.77
C PRO A 109 -35.64 53.74 -9.98
N LEU A 110 -35.00 53.66 -8.80
CA LEU A 110 -34.68 54.85 -7.99
C LEU A 110 -33.57 55.68 -8.64
N ILE A 111 -32.55 55.01 -9.18
CA ILE A 111 -31.46 55.66 -9.90
C ILE A 111 -32.00 56.33 -11.16
N ALA A 112 -32.84 55.62 -11.93
CA ALA A 112 -33.48 56.15 -13.12
C ALA A 112 -34.35 57.39 -12.83
N ALA A 113 -35.15 57.35 -11.76
CA ALA A 113 -35.98 58.48 -11.34
C ALA A 113 -35.14 59.72 -10.99
N ASN A 114 -34.05 59.55 -10.23
CA ASN A 114 -33.13 60.64 -9.92
C ASN A 114 -32.54 61.26 -11.20
N ARG A 115 -32.07 60.43 -12.15
CA ARG A 115 -31.51 60.92 -13.41
C ARG A 115 -32.53 61.66 -14.27
N MET A 116 -33.76 61.14 -14.37
CA MET A 116 -34.84 61.78 -15.10
C MET A 116 -35.20 63.14 -14.50
N GLN A 117 -35.33 63.22 -13.18
CA GLN A 117 -35.67 64.48 -12.50
C GLN A 117 -34.55 65.52 -12.63
N SER A 118 -33.28 65.11 -12.55
CA SER A 118 -32.14 66.01 -12.77
C SER A 118 -32.17 66.58 -14.19
N GLN A 119 -32.40 65.75 -15.21
CA GLN A 119 -32.52 66.22 -16.60
C GLN A 119 -33.70 67.19 -16.80
N GLN A 120 -34.86 66.92 -16.20
CA GLN A 120 -36.03 67.80 -16.28
C GLN A 120 -35.77 69.18 -15.63
N LEU A 121 -35.12 69.19 -14.46
CA LEU A 121 -34.77 70.43 -13.77
C LEU A 121 -33.72 71.23 -14.54
N GLN A 122 -32.73 70.56 -15.15
CA GLN A 122 -31.75 71.19 -16.03
C GLN A 122 -32.41 71.84 -17.25
N ALA A 123 -33.35 71.15 -17.90
CA ALA A 123 -34.07 71.66 -19.07
C ALA A 123 -34.92 72.92 -18.75
N THR A 124 -35.34 73.08 -17.50
CA THR A 124 -36.14 74.23 -17.04
C THR A 124 -35.33 75.29 -16.28
N ASN A 125 -34.00 75.13 -16.14
CA ASN A 125 -33.14 76.00 -15.33
C ASN A 125 -32.71 77.31 -16.03
N VAL A 126 -33.58 77.95 -16.80
CA VAL A 126 -33.24 79.13 -17.64
C VAL A 126 -32.74 80.31 -16.79
N LEU A 127 -33.30 80.51 -15.59
CA LEU A 127 -32.95 81.59 -14.67
C LEU A 127 -32.04 81.13 -13.52
N GLY A 128 -31.53 79.90 -13.55
CA GLY A 128 -30.69 79.35 -12.48
C GLY A 128 -31.41 78.98 -11.17
N GLN A 129 -32.73 79.17 -11.08
CA GLN A 129 -33.52 78.94 -9.86
C GLN A 129 -33.56 77.48 -9.42
N ASN A 130 -33.43 76.53 -10.36
CA ASN A 130 -33.46 75.10 -10.07
C ASN A 130 -32.09 74.56 -9.62
N THR A 131 -31.03 75.37 -9.66
CA THR A 131 -29.65 74.95 -9.34
C THR A 131 -29.54 74.25 -7.96
N PRO A 132 -30.16 74.75 -6.87
CA PRO A 132 -30.12 74.04 -5.58
C PRO A 132 -30.73 72.64 -5.62
N LEU A 133 -31.84 72.45 -6.36
CA LEU A 133 -32.50 71.16 -6.49
C LEU A 133 -31.69 70.18 -7.37
N ILE A 134 -31.06 70.69 -8.44
CA ILE A 134 -30.14 69.88 -9.26
C ILE A 134 -28.98 69.38 -8.40
N MET A 135 -28.36 70.27 -7.62
CA MET A 135 -27.25 69.89 -6.73
C MET A 135 -27.68 68.86 -5.67
N GLN A 136 -28.91 68.95 -5.15
CA GLN A 136 -29.45 67.93 -4.25
C GLN A 136 -29.59 66.56 -4.93
N LEU A 137 -30.08 66.50 -6.18
CA LEU A 137 -30.18 65.25 -6.92
C LEU A 137 -28.81 64.68 -7.30
N GLU A 138 -27.85 65.52 -7.67
CA GLU A 138 -26.47 65.07 -7.94
C GLU A 138 -25.79 64.55 -6.66
N ALA A 139 -26.05 65.17 -5.50
CA ALA A 139 -25.58 64.65 -4.21
C ALA A 139 -26.21 63.29 -3.86
N GLN A 140 -27.53 63.14 -4.03
CA GLN A 140 -28.23 61.86 -3.83
C GLN A 140 -27.70 60.77 -4.78
N TYR A 141 -27.42 61.12 -6.04
CA TYR A 141 -26.80 60.18 -6.97
C TYR A 141 -25.40 59.74 -6.51
N GLY A 142 -24.61 60.67 -5.94
CA GLY A 142 -23.35 60.34 -5.27
C GLY A 142 -23.51 59.37 -4.08
N GLU A 143 -24.60 59.50 -3.30
CA GLU A 143 -24.94 58.53 -2.24
C GLU A 143 -25.28 57.16 -2.81
N PHE A 144 -26.06 57.10 -3.90
CA PHE A 144 -26.36 55.83 -4.59
C PHE A 144 -25.10 55.14 -5.09
N TRP A 145 -24.17 55.91 -5.67
CA TRP A 145 -22.87 55.38 -6.11
C TRP A 145 -22.10 54.79 -4.93
N ALA A 146 -21.94 55.54 -3.85
CA ALA A 146 -21.19 55.08 -2.68
C ALA A 146 -21.82 53.83 -2.03
N GLN A 147 -23.15 53.79 -1.91
CA GLN A 147 -23.89 52.67 -1.35
C GLN A 147 -23.70 51.38 -2.17
N ASP A 148 -23.86 51.46 -3.49
CA ASP A 148 -23.66 50.32 -4.38
C ASP A 148 -22.22 49.81 -4.39
N ALA A 149 -21.25 50.73 -4.41
CA ALA A 149 -19.84 50.38 -4.35
C ALA A 149 -19.50 49.66 -3.04
N ALA A 150 -20.06 50.12 -1.91
CA ALA A 150 -19.89 49.48 -0.61
C ALA A 150 -20.57 48.11 -0.53
N ALA A 151 -21.78 47.97 -1.06
CA ALA A 151 -22.51 46.71 -1.11
C ALA A 151 -21.73 45.65 -1.89
N MET A 152 -21.24 45.99 -3.09
CA MET A 152 -20.49 45.05 -3.94
C MET A 152 -19.10 44.73 -3.39
N SER A 153 -18.42 45.70 -2.77
CA SER A 153 -17.13 45.46 -2.12
C SER A 153 -17.26 44.50 -0.94
N THR A 154 -18.31 44.69 -0.13
CA THR A 154 -18.64 43.80 1.00
C THR A 154 -19.01 42.40 0.52
N TYR A 155 -19.79 42.30 -0.56
CA TYR A 155 -20.13 41.02 -1.18
C TYR A 155 -18.90 40.28 -1.70
N ALA A 156 -17.99 41.00 -2.39
CA ALA A 156 -16.75 40.41 -2.90
C ALA A 156 -15.81 39.95 -1.79
N ALA A 157 -15.70 40.71 -0.69
CA ALA A 157 -14.92 40.32 0.48
C ALA A 157 -15.48 39.05 1.13
N GLN A 158 -16.80 39.00 1.37
CA GLN A 158 -17.47 37.82 1.91
C GLN A 158 -17.28 36.60 1.00
N SER A 159 -17.54 36.74 -0.29
CA SER A 159 -17.38 35.66 -1.28
C SER A 159 -15.95 35.12 -1.32
N THR A 160 -14.95 36.01 -1.23
CA THR A 160 -13.53 35.62 -1.18
C THR A 160 -13.22 34.83 0.09
N THR A 161 -13.68 35.31 1.25
CA THR A 161 -13.49 34.61 2.53
C THR A 161 -14.14 33.24 2.51
N LEU A 162 -15.38 33.14 2.04
CA LEU A 162 -16.13 31.88 1.97
C LEU A 162 -15.46 30.85 1.07
N THR A 163 -14.91 31.29 -0.07
CA THR A 163 -14.19 30.41 -1.00
C THR A 163 -12.86 29.95 -0.42
N LYS A 164 -12.14 30.82 0.29
CA LYS A 164 -10.83 30.51 0.88
C LYS A 164 -10.89 29.54 2.06
N SER A 165 -12.01 29.48 2.78
CA SER A 165 -12.18 28.54 3.89
C SER A 165 -12.58 27.13 3.44
N MET A 166 -12.81 26.90 2.14
CA MET A 166 -13.06 25.56 1.63
C MET A 166 -11.77 24.76 1.53
N THR A 167 -11.79 23.53 2.05
CA THR A 167 -10.66 22.60 1.98
C THR A 167 -10.82 21.64 0.80
N THR A 168 -9.69 21.24 0.20
CA THR A 168 -9.70 20.27 -0.90
C THR A 168 -9.87 18.85 -0.35
N ILE A 169 -10.92 18.16 -0.80
CA ILE A 169 -11.15 16.75 -0.51
C ILE A 169 -10.00 15.93 -1.10
N GLN A 170 -9.30 15.18 -0.26
CA GLN A 170 -8.21 14.31 -0.71
C GLN A 170 -8.77 13.03 -1.33
N PRO A 171 -8.06 12.41 -2.30
CA PRO A 171 -8.45 11.10 -2.81
C PRO A 171 -8.53 10.05 -1.70
N ALA A 172 -9.47 9.12 -1.85
CA ALA A 172 -9.61 8.03 -0.89
C ALA A 172 -8.33 7.17 -0.82
N PRO A 173 -7.91 6.75 0.38
CA PRO A 173 -6.76 5.88 0.54
C PRO A 173 -7.04 4.50 -0.08
N LYS A 174 -6.01 3.87 -0.64
CA LYS A 174 -6.09 2.49 -1.11
C LYS A 174 -6.18 1.54 0.10
N VAL A 175 -7.12 0.60 0.04
CA VAL A 175 -7.27 -0.47 1.05
C VAL A 175 -6.54 -1.76 0.69
N THR A 176 -6.05 -1.87 -0.55
CA THR A 176 -5.31 -3.05 -1.04
C THR A 176 -3.85 -2.72 -1.31
N ASN A 177 -2.97 -3.67 -1.03
CA ASN A 177 -1.56 -3.60 -1.40
C ASN A 177 -1.34 -4.32 -2.74
N ASP A 178 -0.91 -3.57 -3.76
CA ASP A 178 -0.65 -4.09 -5.11
C ASP A 178 0.48 -5.16 -5.11
N ALA A 179 1.39 -5.12 -4.13
CA ALA A 179 2.42 -6.15 -3.92
C ALA A 179 1.94 -7.37 -3.12
N GLY A 180 0.67 -7.39 -2.67
CA GLY A 180 0.12 -8.43 -1.80
C GLY A 180 0.28 -9.84 -2.38
N THR A 181 -0.04 -10.02 -3.67
CA THR A 181 0.08 -11.32 -4.37
C THR A 181 1.54 -11.78 -4.46
N ALA A 182 2.47 -10.86 -4.76
CA ALA A 182 3.89 -11.17 -4.83
C ALA A 182 4.45 -11.53 -3.44
N ASN A 183 4.05 -10.81 -2.40
CA ASN A 183 4.44 -11.10 -1.01
C ASN A 183 3.89 -12.45 -0.55
N GLN A 184 2.65 -12.80 -0.94
CA GLN A 184 2.07 -14.11 -0.68
C GLN A 184 2.87 -15.22 -1.38
N ALA A 185 3.21 -15.04 -2.66
CA ALA A 185 4.02 -16.01 -3.42
C ALA A 185 5.41 -16.19 -2.80
N ASN A 186 6.05 -15.11 -2.35
CA ASN A 186 7.32 -15.15 -1.65
C ASN A 186 7.20 -15.86 -0.29
N ALA A 187 6.13 -15.62 0.47
CA ALA A 187 5.88 -16.29 1.74
C ALA A 187 5.69 -17.80 1.56
N VAL A 188 4.93 -18.23 0.54
CA VAL A 188 4.76 -19.66 0.19
C VAL A 188 6.11 -20.27 -0.21
N THR A 189 6.87 -19.59 -1.07
CA THR A 189 8.19 -20.06 -1.51
C THR A 189 9.14 -20.25 -0.32
N ASN A 190 9.19 -19.28 0.60
CA ASN A 190 9.99 -19.35 1.81
C ASN A 190 9.53 -20.49 2.74
N ALA A 191 8.23 -20.67 2.91
CA ALA A 191 7.67 -21.76 3.71
C ALA A 191 8.03 -23.14 3.13
N THR A 192 7.96 -23.31 1.80
CA THR A 192 8.38 -24.54 1.11
C THR A 192 9.89 -24.77 1.22
N ALA A 193 10.69 -23.70 1.06
CA ALA A 193 12.14 -23.77 1.13
C ALA A 193 12.65 -24.14 2.54
N ASN A 194 11.92 -23.73 3.58
CA ASN A 194 12.22 -24.00 4.98
C ASN A 194 11.39 -25.15 5.58
N SER A 195 10.65 -25.91 4.77
CA SER A 195 9.90 -27.05 5.27
C SER A 195 10.86 -28.12 5.83
N THR A 196 10.42 -28.86 6.84
CA THR A 196 11.21 -29.93 7.46
C THR A 196 11.67 -30.96 6.42
N ALA A 197 10.81 -31.33 5.48
CA ALA A 197 11.14 -32.25 4.39
C ALA A 197 12.23 -31.71 3.47
N THR A 198 12.14 -30.44 3.05
CA THR A 198 13.16 -29.78 2.22
C THR A 198 14.50 -29.68 2.95
N ASN A 199 14.48 -29.33 4.24
CA ASN A 199 15.69 -29.20 5.05
C ASN A 199 16.35 -30.56 5.32
N THR A 200 15.59 -31.60 5.64
CA THR A 200 16.11 -32.97 5.81
C THR A 200 16.71 -33.48 4.50
N SER A 201 16.06 -33.25 3.36
CA SER A 201 16.62 -33.63 2.06
C SER A 201 17.96 -32.95 1.78
N LYS A 202 18.09 -31.64 2.05
CA LYS A 202 19.36 -30.90 1.89
C LYS A 202 20.46 -31.48 2.78
N ILE A 203 20.16 -31.82 4.04
CA ILE A 203 21.12 -32.42 4.97
C ILE A 203 21.59 -33.79 4.46
N VAL A 204 20.66 -34.64 4.02
CA VAL A 204 20.98 -35.98 3.51
C VAL A 204 21.78 -35.90 2.21
N SER A 205 21.42 -35.02 1.29
CA SER A 205 22.18 -34.80 0.04
C SER A 205 23.59 -34.29 0.32
N ASN A 206 23.77 -33.37 1.27
CA ASN A 206 25.09 -32.89 1.68
C ASN A 206 25.91 -33.99 2.34
N ALA A 207 25.30 -34.82 3.19
CA ALA A 207 25.95 -35.97 3.80
C ALA A 207 26.41 -36.98 2.73
N ALA A 208 25.55 -37.35 1.79
CA ALA A 208 25.88 -38.27 0.70
C ALA A 208 27.01 -37.72 -0.20
N THR A 209 27.00 -36.43 -0.49
CA THR A 209 28.05 -35.77 -1.29
C THR A 209 29.39 -35.76 -0.55
N ASN A 210 29.38 -35.47 0.76
CA ASN A 210 30.59 -35.52 1.59
C ASN A 210 31.15 -36.94 1.72
N THR A 211 30.28 -37.95 1.86
CA THR A 211 30.70 -39.37 1.86
C THR A 211 31.32 -39.76 0.52
N THR A 212 30.69 -39.36 -0.59
CA THR A 212 31.20 -39.65 -1.94
C THR A 212 32.58 -39.02 -2.16
N ASN A 213 32.76 -37.76 -1.76
CA ASN A 213 34.05 -37.06 -1.85
C ASN A 213 35.12 -37.73 -0.97
N ALA A 214 34.76 -38.19 0.23
CA ALA A 214 35.67 -38.93 1.10
C ALA A 214 36.12 -40.25 0.47
N THR A 215 35.21 -41.01 -0.16
CA THR A 215 35.53 -42.26 -0.86
C THR A 215 36.38 -42.05 -2.12
N THR A 216 36.14 -40.98 -2.87
CA THR A 216 36.94 -40.63 -4.06
C THR A 216 38.37 -40.20 -3.65
N ASN A 217 38.50 -39.48 -2.53
CA ASN A 217 39.80 -39.09 -1.99
C ASN A 217 40.60 -40.26 -1.40
N ALA A 218 39.91 -41.30 -0.89
CA ALA A 218 40.54 -42.52 -0.42
C ALA A 218 41.02 -43.42 -1.59
N THR A 219 40.23 -43.53 -2.65
CA THR A 219 40.58 -44.33 -3.85
C THR A 219 41.71 -43.72 -4.67
N THR A 220 41.76 -42.40 -4.78
CA THR A 220 42.87 -41.69 -5.46
C THR A 220 44.20 -41.80 -4.71
N GLN A 221 44.19 -41.91 -3.38
CA GLN A 221 45.40 -42.21 -2.59
C GLN A 221 45.90 -43.65 -2.77
N ALA A 222 45.01 -44.62 -3.01
CA ALA A 222 45.38 -46.01 -3.23
C ALA A 222 46.08 -46.25 -4.59
N THR A 223 45.76 -45.47 -5.62
CA THR A 223 46.32 -45.60 -6.98
C THR A 223 47.73 -45.02 -7.18
N GLN A 224 48.33 -44.35 -6.18
CA GLN A 224 49.67 -43.74 -6.31
C GLN A 224 50.84 -44.62 -5.81
N ALA A 225 50.58 -45.81 -5.28
CA ALA A 225 51.65 -46.75 -4.95
C ALA A 225 51.99 -47.61 -6.17
N ALA A 226 53.09 -47.30 -6.86
CA ALA A 226 53.65 -48.17 -7.88
C ALA A 226 54.41 -49.33 -7.20
N THR A 227 53.80 -50.51 -7.16
CA THR A 227 54.41 -51.74 -6.63
C THR A 227 54.91 -52.62 -7.78
N ASP A 228 56.07 -53.24 -7.57
CA ASP A 228 56.67 -54.18 -8.50
C ASP A 228 55.73 -55.39 -8.69
N PRO A 229 55.38 -55.80 -9.93
CA PRO A 229 54.45 -56.91 -10.17
C PRO A 229 54.88 -58.23 -9.53
N LEU A 230 56.19 -58.42 -9.28
CA LEU A 230 56.68 -59.60 -8.56
C LEU A 230 56.42 -59.51 -7.05
N THR A 231 56.47 -58.31 -6.46
CA THR A 231 56.07 -58.09 -5.07
C THR A 231 54.56 -58.19 -4.88
N GLU A 232 53.78 -57.77 -5.87
CA GLU A 232 52.32 -57.93 -5.90
C GLU A 232 51.93 -59.41 -5.96
N LEU A 233 52.52 -60.16 -6.88
CA LEU A 233 52.28 -61.61 -6.99
C LEU A 233 52.72 -62.35 -5.73
N TRP A 234 53.86 -61.97 -5.15
CA TRP A 234 54.34 -62.55 -3.90
C TRP A 234 53.42 -62.19 -2.71
N PHE A 235 52.95 -60.95 -2.62
CA PHE A 235 52.00 -60.51 -1.61
C PHE A 235 50.63 -61.21 -1.77
N LEU A 236 50.13 -61.39 -2.99
CA LEU A 236 48.89 -62.14 -3.23
C LEU A 236 49.03 -63.61 -2.84
N LEU A 237 50.20 -64.21 -3.08
CA LEU A 237 50.44 -65.62 -2.80
C LEU A 237 50.77 -65.91 -1.33
N THR A 238 51.36 -64.95 -0.61
CA THR A 238 51.92 -65.17 0.74
C THR A 238 51.50 -64.16 1.80
N GLY A 239 50.87 -63.05 1.42
CA GLY A 239 50.55 -61.91 2.29
C GLY A 239 51.75 -61.04 2.67
N GLN A 240 52.95 -61.33 2.14
CA GLN A 240 54.19 -60.66 2.52
C GLN A 240 54.69 -59.71 1.43
N THR A 241 55.26 -58.58 1.84
CA THR A 241 55.65 -57.47 0.95
C THR A 241 57.12 -57.52 0.50
N VAL A 242 57.90 -58.53 0.95
CA VAL A 242 59.33 -58.66 0.64
C VAL A 242 59.61 -60.02 -0.02
N LEU A 243 60.24 -60.01 -1.19
CA LEU A 243 60.63 -61.22 -1.93
C LEU A 243 61.73 -62.03 -1.19
N PRO A 244 61.66 -63.36 -1.20
CA PRO A 244 62.60 -64.22 -0.47
C PRO A 244 63.98 -64.24 -1.16
N THR A 245 65.04 -64.20 -0.37
CA THR A 245 66.44 -64.19 -0.84
C THR A 245 67.18 -65.51 -0.60
N ASN A 246 66.52 -66.50 0.02
CA ASN A 246 67.02 -67.87 0.21
C ASN A 246 65.85 -68.86 0.39
N LEU A 247 66.12 -70.17 0.27
CA LEU A 247 65.06 -71.20 0.40
C LEU A 247 64.35 -71.19 1.76
N GLY A 248 65.06 -70.85 2.85
CA GLY A 248 64.48 -70.84 4.20
C GLY A 248 63.43 -69.73 4.40
N THR A 249 63.61 -68.58 3.75
CA THR A 249 62.64 -67.47 3.76
C THR A 249 61.47 -67.70 2.81
N ALA A 250 61.70 -68.40 1.69
CA ALA A 250 60.64 -68.81 0.77
C ALA A 250 59.66 -69.82 1.43
N VAL A 251 60.18 -70.81 2.17
CA VAL A 251 59.36 -71.84 2.84
C VAL A 251 58.56 -71.25 4.02
N ASN A 252 59.12 -70.30 4.78
CA ASN A 252 58.39 -69.60 5.83
C ASN A 252 57.23 -68.74 5.29
N GLY A 253 57.40 -68.13 4.11
CA GLY A 253 56.32 -67.39 3.43
C GLY A 253 55.17 -68.29 2.99
N TYR A 254 55.43 -69.57 2.71
CA TYR A 254 54.44 -70.55 2.25
C TYR A 254 53.76 -71.34 3.38
N ALA A 255 54.31 -71.31 4.60
CA ALA A 255 53.83 -72.05 5.76
C ALA A 255 52.33 -71.85 6.12
N PRO A 256 51.71 -70.66 5.97
CA PRO A 256 50.30 -70.46 6.26
C PRO A 256 49.34 -71.17 5.28
N PHE A 257 49.81 -71.51 4.07
CA PHE A 257 48.98 -72.03 2.97
C PHE A 257 49.19 -73.53 2.71
N ALA A 258 50.14 -74.17 3.38
CA ALA A 258 50.41 -75.61 3.26
C ALA A 258 49.18 -76.48 3.61
N GLY A 259 48.26 -76.00 4.46
CA GLY A 259 47.03 -76.71 4.84
C GLY A 259 45.97 -76.79 3.74
N LEU A 260 45.99 -75.90 2.73
CA LEU A 260 45.03 -75.91 1.61
C LEU A 260 45.32 -77.02 0.59
N PHE A 261 46.60 -77.32 0.33
CA PHE A 261 47.01 -78.38 -0.59
C PHE A 261 47.05 -79.77 0.08
N TYR A 262 47.27 -79.83 1.39
CA TYR A 262 47.21 -81.10 2.15
C TYR A 262 45.81 -81.73 2.22
N ASN A 263 44.74 -80.94 2.05
CA ASN A 263 43.36 -81.41 2.09
C ASN A 263 42.73 -81.70 0.71
N THR A 264 43.49 -81.52 -0.39
CA THR A 264 42.96 -81.69 -1.76
C THR A 264 43.50 -82.94 -2.48
N GLU A 265 44.64 -83.48 -2.05
CA GLU A 265 45.21 -84.74 -2.55
C GLU A 265 44.93 -85.86 -1.52
N GLY A 266 43.67 -86.26 -1.39
CA GLY A 266 43.24 -87.26 -0.41
C GLY A 266 43.72 -88.66 -0.75
N LEU A 267 44.58 -89.25 0.10
CA LEU A 267 44.79 -90.69 0.29
C LEU A 267 45.38 -90.97 1.71
N PRO A 268 45.23 -92.21 2.25
CA PRO A 268 44.44 -92.48 3.46
C PRO A 268 45.20 -92.49 4.80
N TYR A 269 44.44 -92.21 5.85
CA TYR A 269 44.75 -92.41 7.27
C TYR A 269 45.29 -93.82 7.56
N PHE A 270 46.53 -93.92 8.05
CA PHE A 270 47.02 -95.13 8.71
C PHE A 270 46.92 -94.97 10.24
N SER A 271 45.84 -95.56 10.76
CA SER A 271 45.80 -96.47 11.91
C SER A 271 46.65 -96.16 13.15
N ILE A 272 45.98 -95.81 14.24
CA ILE A 272 46.25 -96.44 15.55
C ILE A 272 44.91 -96.91 16.13
N GLY A 273 44.72 -98.23 16.15
CA GLY A 273 44.00 -98.93 17.22
C GLY A 273 42.62 -99.51 16.91
N MET A 274 42.55 -100.60 16.14
CA MET A 274 41.53 -101.64 16.37
C MET A 274 42.00 -102.61 17.46
N GLY A 275 41.10 -102.94 18.38
CA GLY A 275 41.22 -104.03 19.37
C GLY A 275 40.52 -103.61 20.66
N ASN A 276 39.48 -104.27 21.17
CA ASN A 276 38.99 -105.62 20.93
C ASN A 276 37.54 -105.74 21.45
N ASN A 277 36.76 -106.61 20.82
CA ASN A 277 35.38 -106.97 21.16
C ASN A 277 35.27 -107.76 22.48
N PHE A 278 34.01 -107.94 22.92
CA PHE A 278 33.44 -109.01 23.76
C PHE A 278 32.93 -108.64 25.17
N VAL A 279 31.60 -108.48 25.25
CA VAL A 279 30.63 -109.10 26.18
C VAL A 279 31.14 -109.65 27.52
N ALA A 280 30.71 -109.02 28.62
CA ALA A 280 30.02 -109.57 29.80
C ALA A 280 30.22 -108.64 31.01
#